data_AF-A0A956IAM5-F1
#
_entry.id   AF-A0A956IAM5-F1
#
_cell.length_a   1.000
_cell.length_b   1.000
_cell.length_c   1.000
_cell.angle_alpha   90.00
_cell.angle_beta   90.00
_cell.angle_gamma   90.00
#
_symmetry.space_group_name_H-M   'P 1'
#
loop_
_entity.id
_entity.type
_entity.pdbx_description
1 polymer ?
#
loop_
_entity_poly.entity_id
_entity_poly.type
_entity_poly.pdbx_seq_one_letter_code
_entity_poly.pdbx_strand_id
1 'polypeptide(L)'
;MSDVSVFLLCVSAIFLIGIVGELVFAKTGVPDVIWLIVVGAVLGPISGLVSKAMLQSIAPYFGALTLVIVLFNGGTGLKLRELSAAAGRGSLLAILSFLLAVAFIAPLTMLGAWMGVLPAE
;
A
#
# COMPACT_ATOMS: atom_id res chain seq x y z
N MET A 1 32.48 -7.04 0.32
CA MET A 1 31.33 -7.71 0.97
C MET A 1 30.72 -8.63 -0.06
N SER A 2 30.29 -9.85 0.30
CA SER A 2 29.60 -10.73 -0.65
C SER A 2 28.21 -10.16 -0.98
N ASP A 3 27.70 -10.40 -2.20
CA ASP A 3 26.38 -9.93 -2.63
C ASP A 3 25.26 -10.37 -1.68
N VAL A 4 25.39 -11.57 -1.11
CA VAL A 4 24.48 -12.12 -0.09
C VAL A 4 24.46 -11.26 1.18
N SER A 5 25.63 -10.77 1.64
CA SER A 5 25.69 -9.90 2.82
C SER A 5 25.03 -8.54 2.57
N VAL A 6 25.19 -7.97 1.37
CA VAL A 6 24.55 -6.70 1.01
C VAL A 6 23.02 -6.88 0.95
N PHE A 7 22.54 -7.97 0.37
CA PHE A 7 21.10 -8.28 0.34
C PHE A 7 20.51 -8.44 1.75
N LEU A 8 21.14 -9.23 2.61
CA LEU A 8 20.72 -9.39 4.01
C LEU A 8 20.73 -8.06 4.78
N LEU A 9 21.73 -7.20 4.54
CA LEU A 9 21.79 -5.85 5.11
C LEU A 9 20.60 -5.00 4.66
N CYS A 10 20.27 -4.99 3.36
CA CYS A 10 19.13 -4.24 2.85
C CYS A 10 17.80 -4.75 3.42
N VAL A 11 17.60 -6.07 3.46
CA VAL A 11 16.37 -6.66 4.02
C VAL A 11 16.22 -6.32 5.50
N SER A 12 17.28 -6.47 6.29
CA SER A 12 17.26 -6.12 7.71
C SER A 12 17.03 -4.62 7.94
N ALA A 13 17.61 -3.74 7.12
CA ALA A 13 17.34 -2.31 7.18
C ALA A 13 15.86 -1.98 6.90
N ILE A 14 15.25 -2.63 5.90
CA ILE A 14 13.81 -2.46 5.59
C ILE A 14 12.95 -2.92 6.77
N PHE A 15 13.24 -4.07 7.37
CA PHE A 15 12.51 -4.54 8.55
C PHE A 15 12.69 -3.60 9.75
N LEU A 16 13.90 -3.09 9.97
CA LEU A 16 14.19 -2.17 11.06
C LEU A 16 13.41 -0.86 10.88
N ILE A 17 13.35 -0.32 9.67
CA ILE A 17 12.51 0.84 9.34
C ILE A 17 11.04 0.55 9.66
N GLY A 18 10.53 -0.63 9.30
CA GLY A 18 9.18 -1.07 9.63
C GLY A 18 8.90 -1.05 11.14
N ILE A 19 9.78 -1.66 11.93
CA ILE A 19 9.67 -1.71 13.38
C ILE A 19 9.74 -0.29 13.99
N VAL A 20 10.64 0.56 13.49
CA VAL A 20 10.73 1.96 13.93
C VAL A 20 9.43 2.70 13.63
N GLY A 21 8.85 2.52 12.44
CA GLY A 21 7.55 3.09 12.07
C GLY A 21 6.44 2.68 13.04
N GLU A 22 6.40 1.42 13.42
CA GLU A 22 5.43 0.89 14.38
C GLU A 22 5.66 1.43 15.81
N LEU A 23 6.91 1.55 16.24
CA LEU A 23 7.25 2.17 17.53
C LEU A 23 6.87 3.66 17.57
N VAL A 24 7.03 4.38 16.45
CA VAL A 24 6.62 5.77 16.34
C VAL A 24 5.10 5.88 16.34
N PHE A 25 4.38 5.00 15.65
CA PHE A 25 2.92 4.90 15.73
C PHE A 25 2.46 4.71 17.18
N ALA A 26 3.07 3.78 17.92
CA ALA A 26 2.71 3.51 19.31
C ALA A 26 2.88 4.73 20.23
N LYS A 27 3.82 5.65 19.93
CA LYS A 27 4.06 6.86 20.73
C LYS A 27 3.31 8.10 20.25
N THR A 28 3.05 8.23 18.95
CA THR A 28 2.47 9.43 18.34
C THR A 28 0.99 9.29 17.99
N GLY A 29 0.50 8.06 17.87
CA GLY A 29 -0.85 7.75 17.37
C GLY A 29 -1.01 7.91 15.86
N VAL A 30 0.04 8.31 15.13
CA VAL A 30 0.03 8.47 13.66
C VAL A 30 0.30 7.12 13.00
N PRO A 31 -0.61 6.59 12.15
CA PRO A 31 -0.45 5.29 11.50
C PRO A 31 0.94 5.06 10.89
N ASP A 32 1.50 3.87 11.09
CA ASP A 32 2.82 3.46 10.60
C ASP A 32 2.97 3.66 9.09
N VAL A 33 1.90 3.45 8.33
CA VAL A 33 1.84 3.68 6.87
C VAL A 33 2.30 5.08 6.47
N ILE A 34 1.95 6.11 7.26
CA ILE A 34 2.36 7.50 6.97
C ILE A 34 3.87 7.64 7.10
N TRP A 35 4.46 7.04 8.15
CA TRP A 35 5.90 7.04 8.36
C TRP A 35 6.64 6.29 7.26
N LEU A 36 6.09 5.15 6.81
CA LEU A 36 6.66 4.38 5.70
C LEU A 36 6.63 5.16 4.38
N ILE A 37 5.56 5.89 4.09
CA ILE A 37 5.47 6.78 2.92
C ILE A 37 6.54 7.87 2.98
N VAL A 38 6.72 8.51 4.14
CA VAL A 38 7.74 9.57 4.33
C VAL A 38 9.15 9.00 4.12
N VAL A 39 9.46 7.84 4.71
CA VAL A 39 10.77 7.21 4.53
C VAL A 39 11.00 6.84 3.06
N GLY A 40 10.00 6.30 2.37
CA GLY A 40 10.08 6.02 0.93
C GLY A 40 10.32 7.27 0.09
N ALA A 41 9.65 8.39 0.41
CA ALA A 41 9.86 9.67 -0.26
C ALA A 41 11.27 10.24 0.02
N VAL A 42 11.80 10.07 1.22
CA VAL A 42 13.17 10.49 1.56
C VAL A 42 14.21 9.63 0.81
N LEU A 43 14.03 8.31 0.78
CA LEU A 43 14.95 7.37 0.12
C LEU A 43 14.89 7.42 -1.41
N GLY A 44 13.73 7.73 -1.99
CA GLY A 44 13.53 7.82 -3.43
C GLY A 44 13.86 9.21 -3.98
N PRO A 45 12.88 10.11 -4.14
CA PRO A 45 13.07 11.39 -4.82
C PRO A 45 13.99 12.38 -4.11
N ILE A 46 14.05 12.40 -2.78
CA ILE A 46 14.83 13.42 -2.05
C ILE A 46 16.32 13.09 -2.05
N SER A 47 16.69 11.84 -1.77
CA SER A 47 18.09 11.42 -1.68
C SER A 47 18.64 10.79 -2.95
N GLY A 48 17.79 10.32 -3.86
CA GLY A 48 18.19 9.68 -5.11
C GLY A 48 18.86 8.32 -4.95
N LEU A 49 18.85 7.74 -3.74
CA LEU A 49 19.48 6.44 -3.47
C LEU A 49 18.76 5.29 -4.20
N VAL A 50 17.45 5.41 -4.38
CA VAL A 50 16.63 4.38 -5.01
C VAL A 50 16.15 4.85 -6.39
N SER A 51 16.60 4.17 -7.45
CA SER A 51 16.20 4.51 -8.82
C SER A 51 14.78 4.04 -9.13
N LYS A 52 14.03 4.84 -9.90
CA LYS A 52 12.68 4.47 -10.37
C LYS A 52 12.68 3.17 -11.16
N ALA A 53 13.70 2.94 -11.98
CA ALA A 53 13.84 1.73 -12.79
C ALA A 53 13.97 0.46 -11.93
N MET A 54 14.78 0.51 -10.88
CA MET A 54 14.89 -0.59 -9.92
C MET A 54 13.55 -0.85 -9.22
N LEU A 55 12.85 0.22 -8.83
CA LEU A 55 11.55 0.11 -8.18
C LEU A 55 10.50 -0.51 -9.12
N GLN A 56 10.46 -0.09 -10.39
CA GLN A 56 9.53 -0.63 -11.39
C GLN A 56 9.76 -2.12 -11.67
N SER A 57 11.01 -2.59 -11.62
CA SER A 57 11.31 -4.01 -11.79
C SER A 57 10.95 -4.85 -10.56
N ILE A 58 11.13 -4.32 -9.34
CA ILE A 58 10.96 -5.09 -8.11
C ILE A 58 9.57 -4.97 -7.45
N ALA A 59 8.88 -3.84 -7.65
CA ALA A 59 7.58 -3.54 -7.05
C ALA A 59 6.50 -4.57 -7.39
N PRO A 60 6.40 -5.13 -8.61
CA PRO A 60 5.41 -6.16 -8.90
C PRO A 60 5.58 -7.41 -8.02
N TYR A 61 6.83 -7.83 -7.77
CA TYR A 61 7.11 -9.01 -6.93
C TYR A 61 6.77 -8.76 -5.46
N PHE A 62 7.20 -7.62 -4.91
CA PHE A 62 6.87 -7.24 -3.54
C PHE A 62 5.37 -6.97 -3.36
N GLY A 63 4.73 -6.33 -4.33
CA GLY A 63 3.29 -6.07 -4.34
C GLY A 63 2.50 -7.37 -4.33
N ALA A 64 2.85 -8.32 -5.20
CA ALA A 64 2.22 -9.64 -5.20
C ALA A 64 2.39 -10.37 -3.86
N LEU A 65 3.61 -10.43 -3.32
CA LEU A 65 3.89 -11.07 -2.05
C LEU A 65 3.12 -10.40 -0.89
N THR A 66 3.12 -9.06 -0.85
CA THR A 66 2.42 -8.27 0.16
C THR A 66 0.92 -8.50 0.07
N LEU A 67 0.33 -8.47 -1.12
CA LEU A 67 -1.09 -8.75 -1.32
C LEU A 67 -1.46 -10.17 -0.87
N VAL A 68 -0.64 -11.17 -1.20
CA VAL A 68 -0.86 -12.55 -0.72
C VAL A 68 -0.84 -12.59 0.81
N ILE A 69 0.15 -11.99 1.46
CA ILE A 69 0.27 -11.98 2.93
C ILE A 69 -0.89 -11.22 3.58
N VAL A 70 -1.22 -10.02 3.10
CA VAL A 70 -2.30 -9.18 3.64
C VAL A 70 -3.65 -9.86 3.45
N LEU A 71 -3.91 -10.42 2.27
CA LEU A 71 -5.17 -11.12 1.98
C LEU A 71 -5.28 -12.43 2.75
N PHE A 72 -4.15 -13.14 2.95
CA PHE A 72 -4.12 -14.34 3.77
C PHE A 72 -4.40 -14.04 5.26
N ASN A 73 -3.74 -13.03 5.83
CA ASN A 73 -4.01 -12.60 7.21
C ASN A 73 -5.44 -12.07 7.38
N GLY A 74 -5.92 -11.26 6.43
CA GLY A 74 -7.30 -10.78 6.44
C GLY A 74 -8.32 -11.91 6.28
N GLY A 75 -8.03 -12.90 5.44
CA GLY A 75 -8.89 -14.05 5.17
C GLY A 75 -8.95 -15.08 6.30
N THR A 76 -7.81 -15.39 6.93
CA THR A 76 -7.74 -16.34 8.06
C THR A 76 -8.47 -15.85 9.30
N GLY A 77 -8.58 -14.53 9.49
CA GLY A 77 -9.39 -13.91 10.53
C GLY A 77 -10.90 -13.92 10.28
N LEU A 78 -11.37 -14.29 9.08
CA LEU A 78 -12.79 -14.28 8.74
C LEU A 78 -13.54 -15.46 9.35
N LYS A 79 -14.58 -15.16 10.12
CA LYS A 79 -15.55 -16.15 10.58
C LYS A 79 -16.54 -16.48 9.46
N LEU A 80 -16.24 -17.50 8.67
CA LEU A 80 -17.04 -17.90 7.49
C LEU A 80 -18.55 -18.06 7.75
N ARG A 81 -18.93 -18.51 8.95
CA ARG A 81 -20.34 -18.68 9.35
C ARG A 81 -21.07 -17.35 9.57
N GLU A 82 -20.40 -16.35 10.14
CA GLU A 82 -20.98 -15.01 10.30
C GLU A 82 -20.96 -14.28 8.96
N LEU A 83 -19.88 -14.45 8.19
CA LEU A 83 -19.74 -13.91 6.84
C LEU A 83 -20.85 -14.41 5.93
N SER A 84 -21.12 -15.72 5.86
CA SER A 84 -22.15 -16.27 4.97
C SER A 84 -23.56 -15.83 5.35
N ALA A 85 -23.85 -15.66 6.65
CA ALA A 85 -25.12 -15.13 7.13
C ALA A 85 -25.32 -13.65 6.77
N ALA A 86 -24.24 -12.86 6.77
CA ALA A 86 -24.27 -11.43 6.43
C ALA A 86 -23.96 -11.13 4.95
N ALA A 87 -23.47 -12.12 4.19
CA ALA A 87 -22.87 -11.94 2.86
C ALA A 87 -23.83 -11.30 1.86
N GLY A 88 -25.12 -11.63 1.90
CA GLY A 88 -26.09 -11.07 0.95
C GLY A 88 -26.21 -9.55 1.06
N ARG A 89 -26.40 -9.04 2.28
CA ARG A 89 -26.50 -7.59 2.52
C ARG A 89 -25.13 -6.90 2.42
N GLY A 90 -24.08 -7.53 2.94
CA GLY A 90 -22.73 -6.99 2.92
C GLY A 90 -22.17 -6.87 1.50
N SER A 91 -22.37 -7.87 0.65
CA SER A 91 -21.92 -7.85 -0.75
C SER A 91 -22.67 -6.79 -1.56
N LEU A 92 -23.99 -6.67 -1.39
CA LEU A 92 -24.77 -5.62 -2.03
C LEU A 92 -24.27 -4.23 -1.64
N LEU A 93 -24.01 -4.00 -0.35
CA LEU A 93 -23.50 -2.73 0.14
C LEU A 93 -22.10 -2.43 -0.40
N ALA A 94 -21.23 -3.44 -0.46
CA ALA A 94 -19.87 -3.30 -1.02
C ALA A 94 -19.90 -2.99 -2.52
N ILE A 95 -20.70 -3.72 -3.30
CA ILE A 95 -20.84 -3.50 -4.75
C ILE A 95 -21.42 -2.12 -5.01
N LEU A 96 -22.50 -1.74 -4.33
CA LEU A 96 -23.10 -0.42 -4.51
C LEU A 96 -22.14 0.70 -4.11
N SER A 97 -21.42 0.57 -2.99
CA SER A 97 -20.45 1.58 -2.55
C SER A 97 -19.29 1.69 -3.52
N PHE A 98 -18.80 0.57 -4.05
CA PHE A 98 -17.75 0.55 -5.07
C PHE A 98 -18.21 1.21 -6.37
N LEU A 99 -19.39 0.83 -6.87
CA LEU A 99 -19.95 1.42 -8.09
C LEU A 99 -20.22 2.91 -7.93
N LEU A 100 -20.75 3.36 -6.78
CA LEU A 100 -20.91 4.78 -6.50
C LEU A 100 -19.55 5.47 -6.46
N ALA A 101 -18.58 4.94 -5.72
CA ALA A 101 -17.24 5.53 -5.63
C ALA A 101 -16.62 5.69 -7.03
N VAL A 102 -16.69 4.66 -7.89
CA VAL A 102 -16.22 4.74 -9.27
C VAL A 102 -17.03 5.76 -10.08
N ALA A 103 -18.35 5.74 -9.98
CA ALA A 103 -19.24 6.65 -10.71
C ALA A 103 -19.08 8.12 -10.30
N PHE A 104 -18.58 8.41 -9.09
CA PHE A 104 -18.28 9.79 -8.66
C PHE A 104 -16.82 10.16 -8.96
N ILE A 105 -15.86 9.33 -8.55
CA ILE A 105 -14.43 9.64 -8.63
C ILE A 105 -13.96 9.69 -10.08
N ALA A 106 -14.38 8.74 -10.94
CA ALA A 106 -13.91 8.69 -12.32
C ALA A 106 -14.33 9.92 -13.17
N PRO A 107 -15.59 10.40 -13.15
CA PRO A 107 -15.92 11.64 -13.84
C PRO A 107 -15.32 12.87 -13.17
N LEU A 108 -15.18 12.91 -11.84
CA LEU A 108 -14.46 14.00 -11.17
C LEU A 108 -13.02 14.12 -11.65
N THR A 109 -12.31 12.99 -11.78
CA THR A 109 -10.94 12.99 -12.31
C THR A 109 -10.89 13.34 -13.80
N MET A 110 -11.83 12.84 -14.62
CA MET A 110 -11.92 13.22 -16.04
C MET A 110 -12.21 14.72 -16.23
N LEU A 111 -13.08 15.31 -15.41
CA LEU A 111 -13.35 16.75 -15.42
C LEU A 111 -12.12 17.56 -14.95
N GLY A 112 -11.43 17.10 -13.90
CA GLY A 112 -10.19 17.71 -13.42
C GLY A 112 -9.06 17.67 -14.46
N ALA A 113 -8.99 16.59 -15.25
CA ALA A 113 -8.08 16.48 -16.38
C ALA A 113 -8.46 17.44 -17.52
N TRP A 114 -9.75 17.57 -17.84
CA TRP A 114 -10.22 18.52 -18.86
C TRP A 114 -9.99 19.99 -18.45
N MET A 115 -10.08 20.30 -17.15
CA MET A 115 -9.78 21.62 -16.60
C MET A 115 -8.27 21.90 -16.44
N GLY A 116 -7.38 20.97 -16.82
CA GLY A 116 -5.94 21.15 -16.74
C GLY A 116 -5.37 21.26 -15.32
N VAL A 117 -6.15 20.87 -14.30
CA VAL A 117 -5.73 20.85 -12.89
C VAL A 117 -4.82 19.65 -12.61
N LEU A 118 -5.03 18.55 -13.34
CA LEU A 118 -4.22 17.35 -13.23
C LEU A 118 -3.12 17.38 -14.30
N PRO A 119 -1.85 17.10 -13.95
CA PRO A 119 -0.82 16.87 -14.95
C PRO A 119 -1.25 15.69 -15.82
N ALA A 120 -1.30 15.90 -17.14
CA ALA A 120 -1.39 14.82 -18.09
C ALA A 120 -0.10 13.99 -17.94
N GLU A 121 -0.24 12.75 -17.48
CA GLU A 121 0.86 11.79 -17.45
C GLU A 121 1.46 11.57 -18.83
#